data_AF-A0A9P5ALL6-F1
#
_entry.id   AF-A0A9P5ALL6-F1
#
_cell.length_a   1.000
_cell.length_b   1.000
_cell.length_c   1.000
_cell.angle_alpha   90.00
_cell.angle_beta   90.00
_cell.angle_gamma   90.00
#
_symmetry.space_group_name_H-M   'P 1'
#
loop_
_entity.id
_entity.type
_entity.pdbx_description
1 polymer ?
#
loop_
_entity_poly.entity_id
_entity_poly.type
_entity_poly.pdbx_seq_one_letter_code
_entity_poly.pdbx_strand_id
1 'polypeptide(L)'
;MATKHAERAITYASPEDWDTWSNEFKKLAHAYDLWQYIDPSDRIRWPHRPELPEIRDYPRQADPDDPESGTMTPSSDYVPPRRIGELSPEGKAEYEHDLRIYSLKETAYRETKKQEQKLVEFVLKTVSATYQKTSCVTGDRLDKWYQELQRSGVVYNERLRPEARDKYHKAVQTTPKINKLDDWVTQWETTMAEAISKKVPDALDAQCWAEDLNRAMYHVLPSWAYTFRQHRRPQILNNTLNYREVAADIRYEAKMANASGRPLGIKRGAFTATYGSTSRDDRLPTTIDRDNDTIEVQGDATDWAVDETVQAHRYTRGQGRGHRARGGRGVSTKRKRAETVANPNPDGPTCRGCLSFHDWKNCWYLFPAQRAEGWEPNQAMQRLINDRLRNDTGLAEEVKRLSKGKNRATKDE
;
A
#
# COMPACT_ATOMS: atom_id res chain seq x y z
N MET A 1 2.48 0.63 33.65
CA MET A 1 1.08 0.47 33.23
C MET A 1 1.06 0.22 31.73
N ALA A 2 0.27 -0.73 31.23
CA ALA A 2 0.18 -0.98 29.78
C ALA A 2 -0.77 0.03 29.13
N THR A 3 -0.34 0.65 28.03
CA THR A 3 -1.18 1.51 27.20
C THR A 3 -2.24 0.68 26.51
N LYS A 4 -3.51 0.80 26.94
CA LYS A 4 -4.65 0.26 26.19
C LYS A 4 -4.68 0.97 24.83
N HIS A 5 -4.34 0.26 23.76
CA HIS A 5 -4.79 0.68 22.44
C HIS A 5 -6.32 0.66 22.46
N ALA A 6 -6.94 1.82 22.18
CA ALA A 6 -8.38 1.87 22.00
C ALA A 6 -8.70 1.16 20.68
N GLU A 7 -9.19 -0.08 20.78
CA GLU A 7 -9.79 -0.78 19.65
C GLU A 7 -10.94 0.09 19.14
N ARG A 8 -10.76 0.73 17.99
CA ARG A 8 -11.83 1.46 17.31
C ARG A 8 -12.83 0.42 16.84
N ALA A 9 -13.91 0.23 17.60
CA ALA A 9 -15.00 -0.66 17.24
C ALA A 9 -15.53 -0.25 15.86
N ILE A 10 -15.29 -1.10 14.86
CA ILE A 10 -15.74 -0.87 13.48
C ILE A 10 -17.23 -1.19 13.46
N THR A 11 -18.08 -0.17 13.37
CA THR A 11 -19.53 -0.31 13.34
C THR A 11 -20.11 0.30 12.09
N TYR A 12 -21.09 -0.36 11.48
CA TYR A 12 -21.94 0.21 10.42
C TYR A 12 -23.29 0.60 11.04
N ALA A 13 -23.34 1.82 11.59
CA ALA A 13 -24.49 2.40 12.26
C ALA A 13 -25.19 3.45 11.39
N SER A 14 -24.40 4.24 10.66
CA SER A 14 -24.83 5.18 9.62
C SER A 14 -24.27 4.75 8.27
N PRO A 15 -24.88 5.10 7.13
CA PRO A 15 -24.26 4.94 5.82
C PRO A 15 -22.91 5.66 5.69
N GLU A 16 -22.64 6.67 6.52
CA GLU A 16 -21.33 7.34 6.66
C GLU A 16 -20.20 6.38 7.02
N ASP A 17 -20.52 5.31 7.77
CA ASP A 17 -19.57 4.29 8.15
C ASP A 17 -19.19 3.36 6.97
N TRP A 18 -19.95 3.40 5.85
CA TRP A 18 -19.83 2.45 4.73
C TRP A 18 -18.39 2.31 4.22
N ASP A 19 -17.73 3.41 3.89
CA ASP A 19 -16.38 3.37 3.30
C ASP A 19 -15.35 2.82 4.32
N THR A 20 -15.55 3.05 5.61
CA THR A 20 -14.68 2.50 6.67
C THR A 20 -14.96 1.00 6.84
N TRP A 21 -16.22 0.64 7.09
CA TRP A 21 -16.66 -0.72 7.32
C TRP A 21 -16.38 -1.65 6.12
N SER A 22 -16.69 -1.19 4.92
CA SER A 22 -16.47 -1.97 3.69
C SER A 22 -15.00 -2.22 3.41
N ASN A 23 -14.09 -1.31 3.81
CA ASN A 23 -12.65 -1.52 3.63
C ASN A 23 -12.11 -2.55 4.64
N GLU A 24 -12.58 -2.56 5.88
CA GLU A 24 -12.21 -3.59 6.86
C GLU A 24 -12.82 -4.96 6.53
N PHE A 25 -14.09 -4.99 6.10
CA PHE A 25 -14.73 -6.20 5.58
C PHE A 25 -13.94 -6.81 4.40
N LYS A 26 -13.50 -5.97 3.44
CA LYS A 26 -12.64 -6.40 2.31
C LYS A 26 -11.32 -6.99 2.78
N LYS A 27 -10.62 -6.33 3.72
CA LYS A 27 -9.35 -6.86 4.28
C LYS A 27 -9.54 -8.25 4.89
N LEU A 28 -10.61 -8.44 5.67
CA LEU A 28 -10.94 -9.74 6.26
C LEU A 28 -11.32 -10.78 5.19
N ALA A 29 -12.13 -10.40 4.20
CA ALA A 29 -12.52 -11.28 3.10
C ALA A 29 -11.35 -11.71 2.21
N HIS A 30 -10.34 -10.84 1.98
CA HIS A 30 -9.09 -11.21 1.34
C HIS A 30 -8.20 -12.08 2.24
N ALA A 31 -8.11 -11.78 3.55
CA ALA A 31 -7.33 -12.57 4.50
C ALA A 31 -7.85 -14.02 4.69
N TYR A 32 -9.11 -14.27 4.32
CA TYR A 32 -9.75 -15.59 4.31
C TYR A 32 -9.93 -16.20 2.91
N ASP A 33 -9.42 -15.55 1.85
CA ASP A 33 -9.60 -15.94 0.44
C ASP A 33 -11.08 -16.10 -0.01
N LEU A 34 -11.99 -15.36 0.64
CA LEU A 34 -13.43 -15.39 0.36
C LEU A 34 -13.90 -14.23 -0.54
N TRP A 35 -13.12 -13.16 -0.69
CA TRP A 35 -13.52 -11.98 -1.47
C TRP A 35 -13.93 -12.33 -2.91
N GLN A 36 -13.25 -13.31 -3.53
CA GLN A 36 -13.52 -13.81 -4.88
C GLN A 36 -14.97 -14.35 -5.08
N TYR A 37 -15.67 -14.73 -4.00
CA TYR A 37 -17.06 -15.18 -4.04
C TYR A 37 -18.07 -14.11 -3.58
N ILE A 38 -17.58 -12.94 -3.14
CA ILE A 38 -18.38 -11.85 -2.55
C ILE A 38 -18.38 -10.61 -3.45
N ASP A 39 -17.31 -10.38 -4.22
CA ASP A 39 -17.19 -9.22 -5.11
C ASP A 39 -18.35 -9.16 -6.12
N PRO A 40 -19.16 -8.09 -6.14
CA PRO A 40 -20.23 -7.93 -7.13
C PRO A 40 -19.74 -7.91 -8.59
N SER A 41 -18.43 -7.71 -8.80
CA SER A 41 -17.76 -7.69 -10.11
C SER A 41 -17.48 -9.11 -10.63
N ASP A 42 -17.01 -10.02 -9.76
CA ASP A 42 -16.57 -11.36 -10.12
C ASP A 42 -17.65 -12.41 -9.81
N ARG A 43 -18.28 -12.94 -10.85
CA ARG A 43 -19.41 -13.90 -10.73
C ARG A 43 -18.95 -15.34 -10.48
N ILE A 44 -17.98 -15.53 -9.59
CA ILE A 44 -17.48 -16.87 -9.22
C ILE A 44 -18.50 -17.53 -8.28
N ARG A 45 -18.91 -18.76 -8.60
CA ARG A 45 -19.78 -19.53 -7.71
C ARG A 45 -19.00 -19.96 -6.49
N TRP A 46 -19.55 -19.70 -5.30
CA TRP A 46 -19.10 -20.26 -4.04
C TRP A 46 -18.91 -21.79 -4.11
N PRO A 47 -17.98 -22.37 -3.34
CA PRO A 47 -17.86 -23.81 -3.21
C PRO A 47 -19.17 -24.44 -2.71
N HIS A 48 -19.63 -25.46 -3.42
CA HIS A 48 -20.71 -26.34 -2.98
C HIS A 48 -20.11 -27.48 -2.14
N ARG A 49 -20.93 -28.11 -1.29
CA ARG A 49 -20.54 -29.36 -0.60
C ARG A 49 -20.24 -30.42 -1.68
N PRO A 50 -19.11 -31.15 -1.61
CA PRO A 50 -18.86 -32.26 -2.52
C PRO A 50 -19.83 -33.42 -2.25
N GLU A 51 -20.22 -34.11 -3.31
CA GLU A 51 -21.03 -35.32 -3.24
C GLU A 51 -20.15 -36.54 -2.90
N LEU A 52 -20.68 -37.46 -2.11
CA LEU A 52 -20.00 -38.71 -1.78
C LEU A 52 -20.07 -39.65 -2.99
N PRO A 53 -18.96 -40.27 -3.46
CA PRO A 53 -19.02 -41.21 -4.58
C PRO A 53 -19.94 -42.40 -4.28
N GLU A 54 -20.88 -42.73 -5.17
CA GLU A 54 -21.73 -43.90 -4.99
C GLU A 54 -21.01 -45.17 -5.45
N ILE A 55 -21.05 -46.23 -4.63
CA ILE A 55 -20.48 -47.54 -4.96
C ILE A 55 -21.02 -48.09 -6.30
N ARG A 56 -22.22 -47.65 -6.71
CA ARG A 56 -22.93 -48.08 -7.92
C ARG A 56 -22.31 -47.61 -9.23
N ASP A 57 -21.47 -46.58 -9.18
CA ASP A 57 -20.87 -45.95 -10.37
C ASP A 57 -19.61 -46.68 -10.87
N TYR A 58 -19.13 -47.67 -10.10
CA TYR A 58 -17.87 -48.39 -10.30
C TYR A 58 -18.13 -49.82 -10.83
N PRO A 59 -17.18 -50.42 -11.57
CA PRO A 59 -17.38 -51.75 -12.15
C PRO A 59 -17.56 -52.86 -11.10
N ARG A 60 -18.51 -53.77 -11.38
CA ARG A 60 -18.75 -55.00 -10.61
C ARG A 60 -17.65 -56.02 -10.93
N GLN A 61 -17.27 -56.82 -9.94
CA GLN A 61 -16.48 -58.03 -10.17
C GLN A 61 -17.35 -59.07 -10.88
N ALA A 62 -16.92 -59.53 -12.06
CA ALA A 62 -17.60 -60.59 -12.79
C ALA A 62 -17.71 -61.88 -11.96
N ASP A 63 -18.76 -62.66 -12.24
CA ASP A 63 -19.01 -63.93 -11.57
C ASP A 63 -18.14 -65.03 -12.22
N PRO A 64 -17.49 -65.94 -11.47
CA PRO A 64 -16.70 -67.02 -12.07
C PRO A 64 -17.50 -67.91 -13.04
N ASP A 65 -18.81 -68.04 -12.83
CA ASP A 65 -19.71 -68.82 -13.69
C ASP A 65 -20.38 -67.97 -14.80
N ASP A 66 -20.31 -66.63 -14.73
CA ASP A 66 -20.79 -65.69 -15.75
C ASP A 66 -19.85 -64.47 -15.91
N PRO A 67 -18.98 -64.46 -16.95
CA PRO A 67 -18.07 -63.35 -17.20
C PRO A 67 -18.75 -62.07 -17.73
N GLU A 68 -20.00 -62.14 -18.25
CA GLU A 68 -20.72 -60.96 -18.72
C GLU A 68 -21.46 -60.22 -17.59
N SER A 69 -21.75 -60.88 -16.48
CA SER A 69 -22.31 -60.29 -15.24
C SER A 69 -21.54 -59.06 -14.71
N GLY A 70 -20.22 -59.00 -14.93
CA GLY A 70 -19.39 -57.85 -14.55
C GLY A 70 -19.51 -56.62 -15.46
N THR A 71 -20.12 -56.75 -16.64
CA THR A 71 -20.05 -55.76 -17.72
C THR A 71 -21.43 -55.19 -18.06
N MET A 72 -21.57 -53.87 -18.12
CA MET A 72 -22.77 -53.22 -18.68
C MET A 72 -22.81 -53.38 -20.20
N THR A 73 -23.34 -54.51 -20.67
CA THR A 73 -23.75 -54.69 -22.08
C THR A 73 -25.27 -54.53 -22.21
N PRO A 74 -25.80 -54.12 -23.38
CA PRO A 74 -27.26 -53.99 -23.60
C PRO A 74 -28.06 -55.31 -23.55
N SER A 75 -27.41 -56.45 -23.29
CA SER A 75 -28.02 -57.79 -23.24
C SER A 75 -27.73 -58.54 -21.92
N SER A 76 -27.07 -57.89 -20.95
CA SER A 76 -26.72 -58.46 -19.64
C SER A 76 -27.73 -58.02 -18.57
N ASP A 77 -28.11 -58.93 -17.67
CA ASP A 77 -28.91 -58.66 -16.46
C ASP A 77 -28.06 -57.93 -15.37
N TYR A 78 -27.34 -56.88 -15.78
CA TYR A 78 -26.34 -56.21 -14.95
C TYR A 78 -26.97 -55.61 -13.67
N VAL A 79 -26.60 -56.17 -12.52
CA VAL A 79 -26.98 -55.66 -11.20
C VAL A 79 -25.88 -54.73 -10.69
N PRO A 80 -26.10 -53.41 -10.52
CA PRO A 80 -25.07 -52.51 -10.00
C PRO A 80 -24.53 -52.96 -8.63
N PRO A 81 -23.23 -52.78 -8.36
CA PRO A 81 -22.63 -53.17 -7.08
C PRO A 81 -23.22 -52.35 -5.93
N ARG A 82 -23.57 -53.03 -4.82
CA ARG A 82 -24.20 -52.43 -3.64
C ARG A 82 -23.27 -52.35 -2.43
N ARG A 83 -22.11 -53.02 -2.49
CA ARG A 83 -21.12 -53.13 -1.40
C ARG A 83 -19.72 -53.16 -2.00
N ILE A 84 -18.74 -52.65 -1.25
CA ILE A 84 -17.33 -52.58 -1.69
C ILE A 84 -16.78 -53.97 -2.08
N GLY A 85 -17.25 -55.05 -1.44
CA GLY A 85 -16.85 -56.42 -1.81
C GLY A 85 -17.21 -56.82 -3.25
N GLU A 86 -18.32 -56.30 -3.78
CA GLU A 86 -18.90 -56.61 -5.10
C GLU A 86 -18.19 -55.89 -6.27
N LEU A 87 -17.31 -54.93 -5.98
CA LEU A 87 -16.55 -54.17 -6.98
C LEU A 87 -15.39 -54.98 -7.58
N SER A 88 -14.99 -54.70 -8.83
CA SER A 88 -13.77 -55.28 -9.40
C SER A 88 -12.51 -54.77 -8.67
N PRO A 89 -11.32 -55.40 -8.81
CA PRO A 89 -10.08 -54.87 -8.26
C PRO A 89 -9.79 -53.41 -8.70
N GLU A 90 -10.13 -53.09 -9.94
CA GLU A 90 -10.02 -51.76 -10.54
C GLU A 90 -11.04 -50.81 -9.93
N GLY A 91 -12.32 -51.19 -9.89
CA GLY A 91 -13.39 -50.39 -9.29
C GLY A 91 -13.17 -50.12 -7.79
N LYS A 92 -12.53 -51.05 -7.07
CA LYS A 92 -12.06 -50.84 -5.68
C LYS A 92 -11.00 -49.74 -5.62
N ALA A 93 -9.99 -49.78 -6.50
CA ALA A 93 -8.92 -48.77 -6.54
C ALA A 93 -9.42 -47.38 -6.98
N GLU A 94 -10.35 -47.32 -7.92
CA GLU A 94 -11.02 -46.09 -8.36
C GLU A 94 -11.89 -45.49 -7.24
N TYR A 95 -12.73 -46.30 -6.58
CA TYR A 95 -13.53 -45.86 -5.44
C TYR A 95 -12.66 -45.36 -4.27
N GLU A 96 -11.53 -46.02 -3.98
CA GLU A 96 -10.56 -45.54 -2.99
C GLU A 96 -9.83 -44.26 -3.42
N HIS A 97 -9.59 -44.05 -4.72
CA HIS A 97 -9.05 -42.80 -5.25
C HIS A 97 -10.05 -41.64 -5.10
N ASP A 98 -11.31 -41.87 -5.46
CA ASP A 98 -12.32 -40.82 -5.45
C ASP A 98 -12.85 -40.53 -4.04
N LEU A 99 -12.83 -41.51 -3.12
CA LEU A 99 -12.96 -41.25 -1.68
C LEU A 99 -11.84 -40.34 -1.13
N ARG A 100 -10.59 -40.51 -1.59
CA ARG A 100 -9.48 -39.61 -1.22
C ARG A 100 -9.73 -38.21 -1.77
N ILE A 101 -10.12 -38.06 -3.04
CA ILE A 101 -10.49 -36.77 -3.63
C ILE A 101 -11.68 -36.12 -2.89
N TYR A 102 -12.72 -36.88 -2.56
CA TYR A 102 -13.85 -36.43 -1.76
C TYR A 102 -13.38 -35.91 -0.38
N SER A 103 -12.49 -36.63 0.31
CA SER A 103 -11.97 -36.21 1.62
C SER A 103 -11.22 -34.87 1.56
N LEU A 104 -10.48 -34.63 0.47
CA LEU A 104 -9.76 -33.37 0.22
C LEU A 104 -10.74 -32.23 -0.11
N LYS A 105 -11.75 -32.49 -0.95
CA LYS A 105 -12.82 -31.51 -1.26
C LYS A 105 -13.65 -31.14 -0.01
N GLU A 106 -13.99 -32.13 0.83
CA GLU A 106 -14.83 -31.93 2.01
C GLU A 106 -14.07 -31.23 3.15
N THR A 107 -12.76 -31.51 3.31
CA THR A 107 -11.92 -30.75 4.26
C THR A 107 -11.73 -29.29 3.81
N ALA A 108 -11.51 -29.04 2.52
CA ALA A 108 -11.46 -27.68 1.97
C ALA A 108 -12.81 -26.94 2.12
N TYR A 109 -13.93 -27.60 1.80
CA TYR A 109 -15.28 -27.05 1.96
C TYR A 109 -15.59 -26.69 3.42
N ARG A 110 -15.22 -27.56 4.38
CA ARG A 110 -15.37 -27.30 5.82
C ARG A 110 -14.58 -26.09 6.30
N GLU A 111 -13.32 -25.95 5.88
CA GLU A 111 -12.52 -24.78 6.26
C GLU A 111 -13.08 -23.51 5.61
N THR A 112 -13.49 -23.55 4.34
CA THR A 112 -14.18 -22.43 3.67
C THR A 112 -15.41 -21.99 4.46
N LYS A 113 -16.28 -22.93 4.84
CA LYS A 113 -17.50 -22.64 5.64
C LYS A 113 -17.18 -22.08 7.03
N LYS A 114 -16.11 -22.53 7.66
CA LYS A 114 -15.62 -22.02 8.96
C LYS A 114 -15.05 -20.60 8.87
N GLN A 115 -14.47 -20.21 7.74
CA GLN A 115 -14.05 -18.82 7.50
C GLN A 115 -15.24 -17.93 7.12
N GLU A 116 -16.20 -18.45 6.34
CA GLU A 116 -17.48 -17.79 6.01
C GLU A 116 -18.26 -17.44 7.28
N GLN A 117 -18.32 -18.38 8.24
CA GLN A 117 -18.92 -18.16 9.57
C GLN A 117 -18.28 -16.98 10.33
N LYS A 118 -16.95 -16.76 10.22
CA LYS A 118 -16.30 -15.60 10.87
C LYS A 118 -16.66 -14.28 10.22
N LEU A 119 -16.83 -14.24 8.89
CA LEU A 119 -17.32 -13.04 8.21
C LEU A 119 -18.79 -12.76 8.55
N VAL A 120 -19.63 -13.80 8.64
CA VAL A 120 -21.02 -13.68 9.11
C VAL A 120 -21.05 -13.17 10.56
N GLU A 121 -20.22 -13.71 11.46
CA GLU A 121 -20.10 -13.24 12.84
C GLU A 121 -19.60 -11.78 12.91
N PHE A 122 -18.63 -11.40 12.07
CA PHE A 122 -18.19 -10.01 11.95
C PHE A 122 -19.33 -9.08 11.51
N VAL A 123 -20.07 -9.44 10.45
CA VAL A 123 -21.24 -8.67 9.98
C VAL A 123 -22.27 -8.51 11.10
N LEU A 124 -22.65 -9.59 11.78
CA LEU A 124 -23.66 -9.58 12.84
C LEU A 124 -23.21 -8.86 14.13
N LYS A 125 -21.90 -8.68 14.36
CA LYS A 125 -21.37 -7.87 15.46
C LYS A 125 -21.19 -6.39 15.12
N THR A 126 -21.02 -6.04 13.85
CA THR A 126 -20.61 -4.69 13.42
C THR A 126 -21.72 -3.91 12.73
N VAL A 127 -22.64 -4.56 12.02
CA VAL A 127 -23.80 -3.92 11.37
C VAL A 127 -24.90 -3.66 12.39
N SER A 128 -25.51 -2.46 12.39
CA SER A 128 -26.58 -2.13 13.35
C SER A 128 -27.84 -2.97 13.14
N ALA A 129 -28.62 -3.17 14.20
CA ALA A 129 -29.84 -3.99 14.17
C ALA A 129 -30.90 -3.51 13.16
N THR A 130 -30.86 -2.24 12.74
CA THR A 130 -31.70 -1.71 11.66
C THR A 130 -31.27 -2.28 10.31
N TYR A 131 -29.98 -2.19 9.97
CA TYR A 131 -29.46 -2.72 8.71
C TYR A 131 -29.44 -4.25 8.67
N GLN A 132 -29.27 -4.93 9.81
CA GLN A 132 -29.45 -6.39 9.85
C GLN A 132 -30.87 -6.79 9.43
N LYS A 133 -31.91 -6.07 9.89
CA LYS A 133 -33.31 -6.35 9.53
C LYS A 133 -33.66 -6.06 8.07
N THR A 134 -33.00 -5.08 7.43
CA THR A 134 -33.29 -4.71 6.03
C THR A 134 -32.41 -5.43 5.01
N SER A 135 -31.18 -5.79 5.39
CA SER A 135 -30.12 -6.21 4.44
C SER A 135 -29.57 -7.62 4.71
N CYS A 136 -29.66 -8.13 5.96
CA CYS A 136 -29.17 -9.45 6.34
C CYS A 136 -30.32 -10.47 6.45
N VAL A 137 -31.08 -10.66 5.36
CA VAL A 137 -32.26 -11.53 5.33
C VAL A 137 -31.89 -13.00 5.64
N THR A 138 -32.68 -13.66 6.49
CA THR A 138 -32.48 -15.05 6.88
C THR A 138 -32.68 -16.01 5.70
N GLY A 139 -31.65 -16.79 5.39
CA GLY A 139 -31.63 -17.69 4.22
C GLY A 139 -30.89 -17.11 3.01
N ASP A 140 -30.65 -15.79 2.97
CA ASP A 140 -29.76 -15.20 1.99
C ASP A 140 -28.28 -15.32 2.37
N ARG A 141 -27.42 -15.12 1.38
CA ARG A 141 -25.97 -15.36 1.45
C ARG A 141 -25.19 -14.08 1.75
N LEU A 142 -23.95 -14.26 2.22
CA LEU A 142 -23.02 -13.17 2.54
C LEU A 142 -22.74 -12.22 1.36
N ASP A 143 -22.71 -12.73 0.12
CA ASP A 143 -22.58 -11.93 -1.11
C ASP A 143 -23.77 -10.99 -1.33
N LYS A 144 -25.01 -11.48 -1.15
CA LYS A 144 -26.22 -10.64 -1.18
C LYS A 144 -26.24 -9.63 -0.04
N TRP A 145 -25.93 -10.05 1.19
CA TRP A 145 -25.89 -9.16 2.35
C TRP A 145 -24.93 -7.99 2.11
N TYR A 146 -23.73 -8.27 1.57
CA TYR A 146 -22.76 -7.25 1.19
C TYR A 146 -23.30 -6.31 0.09
N GLN A 147 -24.01 -6.84 -0.92
CA GLN A 147 -24.61 -6.04 -2.00
C GLN A 147 -25.74 -5.11 -1.51
N GLU A 148 -26.63 -5.56 -0.63
CA GLU A 148 -27.70 -4.69 -0.11
C GLU A 148 -27.15 -3.63 0.88
N LEU A 149 -26.17 -3.99 1.71
CA LEU A 149 -25.44 -3.02 2.53
C LEU A 149 -24.71 -1.99 1.63
N GLN A 150 -24.09 -2.42 0.54
CA GLN A 150 -23.46 -1.53 -0.44
C GLN A 150 -24.47 -0.57 -1.08
N ARG A 151 -25.69 -1.02 -1.43
CA ARG A 151 -26.73 -0.12 -1.96
C ARG A 151 -27.10 0.95 -0.94
N SER A 152 -27.27 0.60 0.33
CA SER A 152 -27.57 1.58 1.39
C SER A 152 -26.44 2.60 1.60
N GLY A 153 -25.17 2.16 1.53
CA GLY A 153 -24.01 3.05 1.59
C GLY A 153 -23.85 3.97 0.38
N VAL A 154 -24.02 3.43 -0.83
CA VAL A 154 -23.82 4.18 -2.09
C VAL A 154 -24.80 5.35 -2.24
N VAL A 155 -26.09 5.15 -1.91
CA VAL A 155 -27.12 6.21 -1.96
C VAL A 155 -26.79 7.39 -1.03
N TYR A 156 -26.06 7.16 0.05
CA TYR A 156 -25.65 8.22 0.98
C TYR A 156 -24.28 8.83 0.60
N ASN A 157 -23.38 8.06 -0.02
CA ASN A 157 -22.16 8.59 -0.62
C ASN A 157 -22.44 9.63 -1.74
N GLU A 158 -23.62 9.60 -2.37
CA GLU A 158 -24.08 10.67 -3.26
C GLU A 158 -24.38 11.99 -2.56
N ARG A 159 -24.68 11.98 -1.25
CA ARG A 159 -24.88 13.19 -0.41
C ARG A 159 -23.58 13.66 0.24
N LEU A 160 -22.76 12.72 0.72
CA LEU A 160 -21.47 13.03 1.34
C LEU A 160 -20.42 13.59 0.38
N ARG A 161 -20.52 13.27 -0.92
CA ARG A 161 -19.58 13.78 -1.93
C ARG A 161 -19.74 15.29 -2.15
N PRO A 162 -20.95 15.86 -2.34
CA PRO A 162 -21.19 17.31 -2.22
C PRO A 162 -20.64 17.92 -0.94
N GLU A 163 -20.97 17.40 0.24
CA GLU A 163 -20.50 17.99 1.50
C GLU A 163 -18.96 18.00 1.63
N ALA A 164 -18.30 16.92 1.21
CA ALA A 164 -16.84 16.84 1.21
C ALA A 164 -16.20 17.76 0.16
N ARG A 165 -16.86 17.94 -0.99
CA ARG A 165 -16.48 18.92 -2.02
C ARG A 165 -16.59 20.34 -1.49
N ASP A 166 -17.67 20.68 -0.80
CA ASP A 166 -17.88 22.01 -0.21
C ASP A 166 -16.90 22.28 0.94
N LYS A 167 -16.60 21.29 1.80
CA LYS A 167 -15.53 21.37 2.80
C LYS A 167 -14.16 21.62 2.16
N TYR A 168 -13.82 20.87 1.11
CA TYR A 168 -12.57 21.01 0.38
C TYR A 168 -12.44 22.40 -0.24
N HIS A 169 -13.45 22.83 -1.00
CA HIS A 169 -13.48 24.17 -1.61
C HIS A 169 -13.40 25.27 -0.56
N LYS A 170 -14.11 25.16 0.56
CA LYS A 170 -14.01 26.12 1.67
C LYS A 170 -12.62 26.17 2.29
N ALA A 171 -11.92 25.03 2.41
CA ALA A 171 -10.55 25.00 2.91
C ALA A 171 -9.58 25.71 1.95
N VAL A 172 -9.66 25.43 0.64
CA VAL A 172 -8.74 26.00 -0.36
C VAL A 172 -9.05 27.48 -0.67
N GLN A 173 -10.32 27.87 -0.71
CA GLN A 173 -10.73 29.27 -0.91
C GLN A 173 -10.40 30.17 0.30
N THR A 174 -10.18 29.59 1.49
CA THR A 174 -9.76 30.36 2.67
C THR A 174 -8.27 30.67 2.57
N THR A 175 -7.89 31.80 1.97
CA THR A 175 -6.49 32.22 1.82
C THR A 175 -5.76 32.23 3.17
N PRO A 176 -4.67 31.46 3.35
CA PRO A 176 -3.96 31.42 4.62
C PRO A 176 -3.24 32.74 4.92
N LYS A 177 -3.11 33.08 6.20
CA LYS A 177 -2.14 34.08 6.67
C LYS A 177 -0.80 33.37 6.89
N ILE A 178 0.32 33.99 6.49
CA ILE A 178 1.65 33.36 6.53
C ILE A 178 2.05 32.87 7.94
N ASN A 179 1.56 33.53 8.99
CA ASN A 179 1.77 33.16 10.40
C ASN A 179 0.83 32.06 10.93
N LYS A 180 -0.09 31.56 10.10
CA LYS A 180 -0.97 30.40 10.35
C LYS A 180 -0.94 29.38 9.21
N LEU A 181 0.13 29.38 8.43
CA LEU A 181 0.23 28.54 7.24
C LEU A 181 0.33 27.05 7.60
N ASP A 182 0.97 26.69 8.72
CA ASP A 182 1.05 25.27 9.16
C ASP A 182 -0.30 24.72 9.67
N ASP A 183 -1.07 25.53 10.41
CA ASP A 183 -2.47 25.24 10.77
C ASP A 183 -3.29 24.94 9.50
N TRP A 184 -3.17 25.81 8.49
CA TRP A 184 -3.92 25.73 7.25
C TRP A 184 -3.49 24.54 6.37
N VAL A 185 -2.20 24.26 6.22
CA VAL A 185 -1.71 23.08 5.47
C VAL A 185 -2.22 21.79 6.14
N THR A 186 -2.28 21.77 7.48
CA THR A 186 -2.81 20.62 8.24
C THR A 186 -4.32 20.44 8.06
N GLN A 187 -5.09 21.55 8.03
CA GLN A 187 -6.51 21.54 7.68
C GLN A 187 -6.73 21.10 6.22
N TRP A 188 -5.90 21.59 5.30
CA TRP A 188 -5.93 21.22 3.88
C TRP A 188 -5.64 19.74 3.69
N GLU A 189 -4.56 19.19 4.24
CA GLU A 189 -4.25 17.75 4.15
C GLU A 189 -5.37 16.85 4.69
N THR A 190 -6.04 17.30 5.76
CA THR A 190 -7.12 16.55 6.41
C THR A 190 -8.41 16.58 5.57
N THR A 191 -8.79 17.74 5.04
CA THR A 191 -9.95 17.88 4.13
C THR A 191 -9.68 17.23 2.77
N MET A 192 -8.44 17.27 2.28
CA MET A 192 -7.96 16.55 1.10
C MET A 192 -8.06 15.03 1.28
N ALA A 193 -7.67 14.50 2.45
CA ALA A 193 -7.84 13.09 2.77
C ALA A 193 -9.33 12.67 2.83
N GLU A 194 -10.20 13.51 3.42
CA GLU A 194 -11.66 13.26 3.43
C GLU A 194 -12.23 13.24 1.98
N ALA A 195 -11.85 14.21 1.16
CA ALA A 195 -12.31 14.37 -0.22
C ALA A 195 -11.84 13.24 -1.15
N ILE A 196 -10.57 12.81 -1.04
CA ILE A 196 -10.03 11.65 -1.76
C ILE A 196 -10.75 10.37 -1.32
N SER A 197 -10.97 10.16 -0.02
CA SER A 197 -11.69 8.99 0.49
C SER A 197 -13.11 8.89 -0.08
N LYS A 198 -13.86 10.00 -0.10
CA LYS A 198 -15.22 10.12 -0.64
C LYS A 198 -15.29 10.25 -2.17
N LYS A 199 -14.13 10.14 -2.84
CA LYS A 199 -13.98 10.20 -4.31
C LYS A 199 -14.55 11.46 -4.94
N VAL A 200 -14.23 12.63 -4.36
CA VAL A 200 -14.51 13.94 -4.96
C VAL A 200 -13.58 14.13 -6.18
N PRO A 201 -14.10 14.34 -7.41
CA PRO A 201 -13.26 14.45 -8.61
C PRO A 201 -12.19 15.54 -8.50
N ASP A 202 -12.58 16.71 -8.00
CA ASP A 202 -11.75 17.90 -7.80
C ASP A 202 -10.48 17.62 -6.96
N ALA A 203 -10.56 16.66 -6.02
CA ALA A 203 -9.46 16.23 -5.17
C ALA A 203 -8.71 14.98 -5.67
N LEU A 204 -9.28 14.25 -6.62
CA LEU A 204 -8.66 13.08 -7.28
C LEU A 204 -7.84 13.46 -8.52
N ASP A 205 -8.13 14.58 -9.16
CA ASP A 205 -7.38 15.09 -10.31
C ASP A 205 -6.35 16.13 -9.87
N ALA A 206 -5.06 15.79 -10.02
CA ALA A 206 -3.94 16.70 -9.76
C ALA A 206 -3.93 17.95 -10.64
N GLN A 207 -4.66 17.98 -11.76
CA GLN A 207 -4.85 19.21 -12.52
C GLN A 207 -5.74 20.17 -11.73
N CYS A 208 -6.95 19.74 -11.35
CA CYS A 208 -7.90 20.53 -10.54
C CYS A 208 -7.28 21.00 -9.21
N TRP A 209 -6.84 20.09 -8.34
CA TRP A 209 -6.40 20.51 -7.00
C TRP A 209 -5.10 21.32 -7.00
N ALA A 210 -4.21 21.14 -7.99
CA ALA A 210 -3.03 21.99 -8.13
C ALA A 210 -3.33 23.36 -8.77
N GLU A 211 -4.44 23.54 -9.49
CA GLU A 211 -4.95 24.87 -9.85
C GLU A 211 -5.43 25.63 -8.61
N ASP A 212 -6.30 25.00 -7.81
CA ASP A 212 -6.91 25.64 -6.65
C ASP A 212 -5.90 25.90 -5.52
N LEU A 213 -5.03 24.92 -5.20
CA LEU A 213 -3.93 25.11 -4.24
C LEU A 213 -2.99 26.23 -4.68
N ASN A 214 -2.63 26.29 -5.96
CA ASN A 214 -1.76 27.35 -6.47
C ASN A 214 -2.42 28.73 -6.37
N ARG A 215 -3.75 28.82 -6.60
CA ARG A 215 -4.53 30.06 -6.42
C ARG A 215 -4.54 30.52 -4.96
N ALA A 216 -4.72 29.60 -4.01
CA ALA A 216 -4.67 29.89 -2.58
C ALA A 216 -3.28 30.39 -2.13
N MET A 217 -2.22 29.73 -2.62
CA MET A 217 -0.84 30.02 -2.24
C MET A 217 -0.21 31.21 -2.96
N TYR A 218 -0.73 31.62 -4.13
CA TYR A 218 -0.19 32.73 -4.94
C TYR A 218 -0.06 34.05 -4.15
N HIS A 219 -1.01 34.32 -3.25
CA HIS A 219 -1.01 35.53 -2.43
C HIS A 219 -0.18 35.42 -1.13
N VAL A 220 0.42 34.26 -0.85
CA VAL A 220 1.04 33.93 0.45
C VAL A 220 2.50 33.53 0.29
N LEU A 221 2.84 32.71 -0.71
CA LEU A 221 4.20 32.38 -1.13
C LEU A 221 4.32 32.50 -2.67
N PRO A 222 4.37 33.72 -3.24
CA PRO A 222 4.33 33.93 -4.69
C PRO A 222 5.46 33.21 -5.45
N SER A 223 6.67 33.21 -4.88
CA SER A 223 7.84 32.54 -5.46
C SER A 223 7.65 31.03 -5.56
N TRP A 224 7.11 30.41 -4.50
CA TRP A 224 6.81 28.98 -4.48
C TRP A 224 5.69 28.62 -5.46
N ALA A 225 4.60 29.41 -5.50
CA ALA A 225 3.51 29.19 -6.44
C ALA A 225 3.99 29.17 -7.91
N TYR A 226 4.91 30.07 -8.26
CA TYR A 226 5.54 30.11 -9.58
C TYR A 226 6.41 28.87 -9.87
N THR A 227 7.32 28.50 -8.97
CA THR A 227 8.23 27.35 -9.18
C THR A 227 7.50 26.00 -9.10
N PHE A 228 6.53 25.85 -8.20
CA PHE A 228 5.65 24.69 -8.07
C PHE A 228 4.99 24.33 -9.42
N ARG A 229 4.33 25.30 -10.06
CA ARG A 229 3.68 25.09 -11.37
C ARG A 229 4.65 24.73 -12.49
N GLN A 230 5.91 25.15 -12.41
CA GLN A 230 6.91 24.84 -13.43
C GLN A 230 7.51 23.44 -13.23
N HIS A 231 8.00 23.13 -12.03
CA HIS A 231 8.68 21.85 -11.75
C HIS A 231 7.71 20.68 -11.64
N ARG A 232 6.50 20.86 -11.08
CA ARG A 232 5.53 19.77 -10.89
C ARG A 232 4.63 19.53 -12.11
N ARG A 233 4.73 20.35 -13.19
CA ARG A 233 3.87 20.25 -14.39
C ARG A 233 3.72 18.84 -14.97
N PRO A 234 4.78 18.01 -15.11
CA PRO A 234 4.62 16.65 -15.65
C PRO A 234 3.87 15.71 -14.70
N GLN A 235 4.05 15.88 -13.39
CA GLN A 235 3.39 15.08 -12.34
C GLN A 235 1.92 15.46 -12.20
N ILE A 236 1.60 16.74 -12.40
CA ILE A 236 0.22 17.27 -12.50
C ILE A 236 -0.50 16.66 -13.72
N LEU A 237 0.09 16.77 -14.92
CA LEU A 237 -0.53 16.27 -16.16
C LEU A 237 -0.74 14.75 -16.16
N ASN A 238 0.19 13.99 -15.59
CA ASN A 238 0.11 12.53 -15.51
C ASN A 238 -0.73 12.02 -14.30
N ASN A 239 -1.28 12.93 -13.48
CA ASN A 239 -1.94 12.65 -12.21
C ASN A 239 -1.14 11.74 -11.25
N THR A 240 0.18 11.96 -11.16
CA THR A 240 1.09 11.22 -10.27
C THR A 240 1.58 12.07 -9.08
N LEU A 241 1.00 13.25 -8.86
CA LEU A 241 1.41 14.17 -7.80
C LEU A 241 0.78 13.78 -6.45
N ASN A 242 1.60 13.61 -5.42
CA ASN A 242 1.16 13.27 -4.08
C ASN A 242 0.94 14.53 -3.22
N TYR A 243 -0.29 14.76 -2.77
CA TYR A 243 -0.65 15.95 -1.99
C TYR A 243 0.18 16.12 -0.70
N ARG A 244 0.66 15.02 -0.09
CA ARG A 244 1.48 15.06 1.14
C ARG A 244 2.92 15.52 0.89
N GLU A 245 3.47 15.23 -0.28
CA GLU A 245 4.77 15.77 -0.69
C GLU A 245 4.67 17.28 -0.87
N VAL A 246 3.60 17.74 -1.52
CA VAL A 246 3.33 19.19 -1.69
C VAL A 246 3.09 19.88 -0.34
N ALA A 247 2.41 19.23 0.60
CA ALA A 247 2.27 19.74 1.97
C ALA A 247 3.62 19.86 2.71
N ALA A 248 4.55 18.92 2.49
CA ALA A 248 5.90 18.99 3.04
C ALA A 248 6.72 20.12 2.40
N ASP A 249 6.66 20.28 1.07
CA ASP A 249 7.30 21.38 0.34
C ASP A 249 6.82 22.75 0.88
N ILE A 250 5.50 22.96 1.03
CA ILE A 250 4.94 24.21 1.56
C ILE A 250 5.43 24.47 3.00
N ARG A 251 5.46 23.45 3.86
CA ARG A 251 5.96 23.60 5.25
C ARG A 251 7.46 23.92 5.31
N TYR A 252 8.26 23.44 4.37
CA TYR A 252 9.68 23.79 4.26
C TYR A 252 9.86 25.26 3.86
N GLU A 253 9.17 25.69 2.80
CA GLU A 253 9.21 27.07 2.31
C GLU A 253 8.64 28.07 3.31
N ALA A 254 7.56 27.71 4.02
CA ALA A 254 7.02 28.50 5.12
C ALA A 254 8.06 28.74 6.23
N LYS A 255 8.93 27.77 6.52
CA LYS A 255 10.02 27.94 7.50
C LYS A 255 11.12 28.85 6.95
N MET A 256 11.48 28.74 5.68
CA MET A 256 12.49 29.61 5.04
C MET A 256 12.01 31.07 4.92
N ALA A 257 10.74 31.28 4.56
CA ALA A 257 10.11 32.60 4.47
C ALA A 257 9.96 33.28 5.84
N ASN A 258 9.63 32.52 6.90
CA ASN A 258 9.59 33.07 8.26
C ASN A 258 10.99 33.30 8.86
N ALA A 259 11.97 32.43 8.57
CA ALA A 259 13.36 32.58 9.03
C ALA A 259 14.11 33.76 8.37
N SER A 260 13.63 34.25 7.23
CA SER A 260 14.14 35.46 6.57
C SER A 260 13.46 36.77 7.06
N GLY A 261 12.61 36.68 8.09
CA GLY A 261 12.08 37.84 8.82
C GLY A 261 13.19 38.60 9.55
N ARG A 262 13.50 39.81 9.07
CA ARG A 262 14.45 40.82 9.60
C ARG A 262 15.12 40.52 10.95
N PRO A 263 16.47 40.51 11.03
CA PRO A 263 17.18 40.77 12.28
C PRO A 263 16.71 42.10 12.90
N LEU A 264 16.45 42.12 14.20
CA LEU A 264 16.10 43.36 14.90
C LEU A 264 17.31 44.31 14.90
N GLY A 265 17.14 45.46 14.23
CA GLY A 265 17.93 46.66 14.48
C GLY A 265 19.44 46.52 14.37
N ILE A 266 19.96 46.30 13.15
CA ILE A 266 21.35 46.69 12.86
C ILE A 266 21.47 48.20 13.07
N LYS A 267 21.94 48.61 14.26
CA LYS A 267 22.30 50.00 14.53
C LYS A 267 23.40 50.38 13.55
N ARG A 268 23.19 51.46 12.79
CA ARG A 268 24.21 52.00 11.87
C ARG A 268 25.41 52.45 12.71
N GLY A 269 26.49 51.68 12.69
CA GLY A 269 27.76 52.06 13.30
C GLY A 269 28.31 53.30 12.59
N ALA A 270 28.43 54.40 13.33
CA ALA A 270 29.13 55.59 12.84
C ALA A 270 30.64 55.31 12.92
N PHE A 271 31.30 55.24 11.77
CA PHE A 271 32.77 55.15 11.71
C PHE A 271 33.38 56.53 12.00
N THR A 272 33.79 56.76 13.25
CA THR A 272 34.63 57.90 13.62
C THR A 272 36.10 57.51 13.50
N ALA A 273 36.81 58.10 12.53
CA ALA A 273 38.23 57.83 12.31
C ALA A 273 39.12 58.47 13.38
N THR A 274 40.07 57.71 13.94
CA THR A 274 40.94 58.16 15.03
C THR A 274 42.20 58.86 14.50
N TYR A 275 42.27 60.20 14.61
CA TYR A 275 43.52 60.95 14.39
C TYR A 275 43.68 62.14 15.35
N GLY A 276 44.55 61.96 16.36
CA GLY A 276 45.53 62.95 16.83
C GLY A 276 45.09 64.23 17.58
N SER A 277 45.55 64.33 18.84
CA SER A 277 46.05 65.57 19.48
C SER A 277 45.02 66.66 19.90
N THR A 278 45.17 67.43 20.98
CA THR A 278 46.16 67.46 22.10
C THR A 278 45.64 68.26 23.30
N SER A 279 46.06 67.89 24.52
CA SER A 279 46.38 68.77 25.68
C SER A 279 45.35 69.80 26.24
N ARG A 280 44.90 69.54 27.48
CA ARG A 280 44.58 70.51 28.57
C ARG A 280 43.33 71.42 28.36
N ASP A 281 42.74 72.02 29.41
CA ASP A 281 43.24 72.28 30.78
C ASP A 281 42.17 72.11 31.90
N ASP A 282 42.60 72.15 33.16
CA ASP A 282 41.82 71.78 34.36
C ASP A 282 40.72 72.77 34.82
N ARG A 283 39.65 72.24 35.46
CA ARG A 283 39.01 72.87 36.65
C ARG A 283 38.05 71.98 37.47
N LEU A 284 38.31 71.96 38.78
CA LEU A 284 37.58 71.40 39.95
C LEU A 284 38.03 72.27 41.17
N PRO A 285 37.54 72.12 42.43
CA PRO A 285 36.64 71.09 43.01
C PRO A 285 35.49 71.59 43.94
N THR A 286 34.67 70.62 44.43
CA THR A 286 33.99 70.57 45.77
C THR A 286 32.91 71.62 46.13
N THR A 287 31.85 71.35 46.94
CA THR A 287 31.28 70.17 47.67
C THR A 287 29.76 70.06 47.37
N ILE A 288 28.85 69.26 47.96
CA ILE A 288 28.81 68.31 49.11
C ILE A 288 27.82 67.15 48.78
N ASP A 289 27.99 65.97 49.38
CA ASP A 289 27.08 64.81 49.28
C ASP A 289 26.02 64.73 50.41
N ARG A 290 24.81 64.18 50.11
CA ARG A 290 24.31 62.91 50.71
C ARG A 290 22.91 62.48 50.22
N ASP A 291 22.59 61.22 50.54
CA ASP A 291 21.30 60.49 50.45
C ASP A 291 20.78 60.21 49.01
N ASN A 292 20.74 58.99 48.46
CA ASN A 292 20.35 57.62 48.90
C ASN A 292 18.91 57.25 48.51
N ASP A 293 18.77 56.34 47.53
CA ASP A 293 18.11 55.05 47.78
C ASP A 293 18.50 53.97 46.75
N THR A 294 18.30 52.70 47.12
CA THR A 294 19.02 51.54 46.56
C THR A 294 18.16 50.66 45.63
N ILE A 295 18.81 49.87 44.76
CA ILE A 295 18.63 48.41 44.64
C ILE A 295 19.79 47.84 43.81
N GLU A 296 20.49 46.84 44.36
CA GLU A 296 21.61 46.15 43.72
C GLU A 296 21.24 44.69 43.35
N VAL A 297 21.87 44.15 42.31
CA VAL A 297 22.05 42.70 42.11
C VAL A 297 23.48 42.49 41.62
N GLN A 298 24.28 41.74 42.38
CA GLN A 298 25.72 41.56 42.16
C GLN A 298 26.05 40.18 41.55
N GLY A 299 27.08 40.15 40.69
CA GLY A 299 28.00 39.01 40.55
C GLY A 299 29.24 39.25 41.45
N ASP A 300 30.30 38.45 41.42
CA ASP A 300 30.61 37.29 40.56
C ASP A 300 31.64 36.38 41.30
N ALA A 301 32.24 35.42 40.60
CA ALA A 301 33.06 34.34 41.17
C ALA A 301 34.36 34.71 41.93
N THR A 302 34.78 33.80 42.82
CA THR A 302 36.17 33.64 43.32
C THR A 302 36.55 32.15 43.46
N ASP A 303 37.82 31.86 43.78
CA ASP A 303 38.57 30.64 43.42
C ASP A 303 39.43 30.11 44.61
N TRP A 304 40.15 28.98 44.43
CA TRP A 304 41.22 28.36 45.26
C TRP A 304 40.88 27.52 46.50
N ALA A 305 41.24 26.22 46.48
CA ALA A 305 42.13 25.50 47.45
C ALA A 305 42.14 23.95 47.22
N VAL A 306 43.14 23.22 47.76
CA VAL A 306 43.47 21.79 47.45
C VAL A 306 43.97 21.01 48.70
N ASP A 307 44.35 19.73 48.52
CA ASP A 307 44.87 18.67 49.45
C ASP A 307 43.83 17.93 50.32
N GLU A 308 43.72 16.59 50.43
CA GLU A 308 44.57 15.36 50.25
C GLU A 308 45.00 14.67 51.58
N THR A 309 45.31 13.36 51.52
CA THR A 309 45.81 12.39 52.55
C THR A 309 44.70 11.70 53.37
N VAL A 310 44.80 10.48 53.94
CA VAL A 310 45.71 9.28 53.94
C VAL A 310 44.94 8.17 54.71
N GLN A 311 44.94 6.84 54.50
CA GLN A 311 45.58 5.82 53.63
C GLN A 311 44.59 4.58 53.53
N ALA A 312 44.86 3.30 53.19
CA ALA A 312 46.07 2.49 52.93
C ALA A 312 45.81 1.24 52.04
N HIS A 313 46.89 0.48 51.78
CA HIS A 313 47.03 -0.73 50.96
C HIS A 313 46.36 -2.04 51.42
N ARG A 314 46.12 -2.96 50.46
CA ARG A 314 46.85 -4.26 50.36
C ARG A 314 46.83 -4.88 48.94
N TYR A 315 47.49 -6.03 48.76
CA TYR A 315 48.18 -6.44 47.52
C TYR A 315 47.63 -7.71 46.80
N THR A 316 48.02 -7.82 45.51
CA THR A 316 48.39 -9.05 44.73
C THR A 316 47.38 -10.04 44.11
N ARG A 317 47.60 -10.27 42.79
CA ARG A 317 47.73 -11.55 42.03
C ARG A 317 46.57 -12.01 41.10
N GLY A 318 46.93 -12.56 39.93
CA GLY A 318 46.04 -13.26 38.98
C GLY A 318 45.79 -12.53 37.65
N GLN A 319 46.78 -12.30 36.79
CA GLN A 319 47.11 -13.19 35.65
C GLN A 319 45.93 -13.83 34.89
N GLY A 320 45.83 -13.51 33.58
CA GLY A 320 45.43 -14.50 32.57
C GLY A 320 44.19 -14.19 31.72
N ARG A 321 44.40 -13.67 30.49
CA ARG A 321 43.66 -14.05 29.26
C ARG A 321 44.30 -13.45 28.01
N GLY A 322 45.21 -14.20 27.40
CA GLY A 322 45.79 -13.90 26.10
C GLY A 322 45.82 -15.13 25.19
N HIS A 323 45.44 -14.93 23.93
CA HIS A 323 45.72 -15.77 22.76
C HIS A 323 45.03 -17.15 22.53
N ARG A 324 44.37 -17.22 21.34
CA ARG A 324 44.47 -18.25 20.26
C ARG A 324 43.79 -19.63 20.40
N ALA A 325 42.61 -19.75 19.77
CA ALA A 325 42.26 -20.76 18.74
C ALA A 325 40.99 -20.24 17.99
N ARG A 326 40.75 -20.32 16.67
CA ARG A 326 41.24 -21.11 15.50
C ARG A 326 40.55 -22.47 15.27
N GLY A 327 39.47 -22.50 14.47
CA GLY A 327 38.99 -23.73 13.77
C GLY A 327 37.48 -23.80 13.52
N GLY A 328 37.05 -24.43 12.40
CA GLY A 328 35.65 -24.79 12.08
C GLY A 328 34.72 -23.63 11.69
N ARG A 329 34.55 -23.22 10.42
CA ARG A 329 34.03 -23.96 9.25
C ARG A 329 32.73 -24.73 9.51
N GLY A 330 31.59 -24.03 9.43
CA GLY A 330 30.28 -24.60 9.12
C GLY A 330 29.71 -23.91 7.87
N VAL A 331 29.58 -24.64 6.76
CA VAL A 331 29.10 -24.06 5.49
C VAL A 331 27.57 -24.15 5.42
N SER A 332 26.89 -23.00 5.52
CA SER A 332 25.44 -22.93 5.28
C SER A 332 25.18 -22.79 3.78
N THR A 333 24.67 -23.84 3.15
CA THR A 333 24.40 -23.91 1.70
C THR A 333 23.13 -23.13 1.31
N LYS A 334 23.12 -21.80 1.55
CA LYS A 334 22.15 -20.92 0.89
C LYS A 334 22.33 -21.07 -0.62
N ARG A 335 21.33 -21.66 -1.28
CA ARG A 335 21.30 -21.80 -2.75
C ARG A 335 21.45 -20.40 -3.36
N LYS A 336 22.59 -20.13 -4.00
CA LYS A 336 22.80 -18.87 -4.71
C LYS A 336 21.76 -18.81 -5.83
N ARG A 337 20.80 -17.89 -5.74
CA ARG A 337 19.91 -17.57 -6.85
C ARG A 337 20.82 -17.22 -8.03
N ALA A 338 20.64 -17.88 -9.17
CA ALA A 338 21.43 -17.57 -10.35
C ALA A 338 21.31 -16.07 -10.63
N GLU A 339 22.44 -15.38 -10.71
CA GLU A 339 22.48 -13.96 -10.99
C GLU A 339 21.99 -13.76 -12.42
N THR A 340 20.76 -13.24 -12.55
CA THR A 340 20.26 -12.75 -13.83
C THR A 340 21.23 -11.69 -14.32
N VAL A 341 21.86 -11.94 -15.47
CA VAL A 341 22.98 -11.14 -15.98
C VAL A 341 22.58 -9.67 -16.07
N ALA A 342 23.10 -8.87 -15.14
CA ALA A 342 22.93 -7.42 -15.16
C ALA A 342 23.73 -6.85 -16.33
N ASN A 343 23.04 -6.18 -17.25
CA ASN A 343 23.61 -5.63 -18.48
C ASN A 343 22.97 -4.24 -18.75
N PRO A 344 23.63 -3.32 -19.46
CA PRO A 344 24.47 -2.38 -18.70
C PRO A 344 24.09 -0.92 -19.00
N ASN A 345 22.82 -0.63 -19.26
CA ASN A 345 22.35 0.74 -19.53
C ASN A 345 20.89 0.94 -19.05
N PRO A 346 20.61 1.83 -18.08
CA PRO A 346 19.24 2.14 -17.64
C PRO A 346 18.43 2.92 -18.70
N ASP A 347 19.09 3.62 -19.63
CA ASP A 347 18.46 4.40 -20.71
C ASP A 347 18.19 3.56 -21.98
N GLY A 348 18.22 2.24 -21.86
CA GLY A 348 17.95 1.31 -22.97
C GLY A 348 16.50 1.34 -23.45
N PRO A 349 16.23 1.01 -24.74
CA PRO A 349 14.87 1.06 -25.29
C PRO A 349 13.94 0.07 -24.60
N THR A 350 12.91 0.59 -23.93
CA THR A 350 11.83 -0.21 -23.30
C THR A 350 10.86 -0.74 -24.36
N CYS A 351 10.47 -2.01 -24.23
CA CYS A 351 9.54 -2.64 -25.15
C CYS A 351 8.13 -2.04 -25.07
N ARG A 352 7.62 -1.46 -26.18
CA ARG A 352 6.25 -0.90 -26.25
C ARG A 352 5.15 -1.93 -25.91
N GLY A 353 5.36 -3.21 -26.25
CA GLY A 353 4.43 -4.29 -25.91
C GLY A 353 4.52 -4.70 -24.44
N CYS A 354 5.61 -5.38 -24.06
CA CYS A 354 5.74 -6.07 -22.77
C CYS A 354 6.38 -5.24 -21.64
N LEU A 355 6.65 -3.95 -21.87
CA LEU A 355 7.32 -3.02 -20.93
C LEU A 355 8.68 -3.48 -20.37
N SER A 356 9.28 -4.53 -20.94
CA SER A 356 10.58 -5.05 -20.51
C SER A 356 11.73 -4.35 -21.25
N PHE A 357 12.93 -4.34 -20.66
CA PHE A 357 14.12 -3.71 -21.23
C PHE A 357 14.71 -4.53 -22.39
N HIS A 358 14.14 -4.37 -23.58
CA HIS A 358 14.67 -4.83 -24.86
C HIS A 358 14.00 -4.05 -26.02
N ASP A 359 14.69 -3.93 -27.17
CA ASP A 359 14.04 -3.40 -28.38
C ASP A 359 12.77 -4.20 -28.67
N TRP A 360 11.64 -3.49 -28.73
CA TRP A 360 10.31 -4.06 -28.93
C TRP A 360 10.22 -4.92 -30.20
N LYS A 361 11.05 -4.65 -31.21
CA LYS A 361 11.17 -5.47 -32.42
C LYS A 361 11.56 -6.92 -32.13
N ASN A 362 12.26 -7.19 -31.03
CA ASN A 362 12.76 -8.53 -30.66
C ASN A 362 11.90 -9.19 -29.56
N CYS A 363 10.72 -8.64 -29.27
CA CYS A 363 9.85 -9.16 -28.22
C CYS A 363 9.14 -10.47 -28.64
N TRP A 364 9.51 -11.59 -28.02
CA TRP A 364 8.92 -12.93 -28.24
C TRP A 364 7.40 -13.05 -28.00
N TYR A 365 6.81 -12.11 -27.26
CA TYR A 365 5.37 -11.99 -27.09
C TYR A 365 4.67 -11.30 -28.28
N LEU A 366 5.33 -10.32 -28.92
CA LEU A 366 4.83 -9.62 -30.12
C LEU A 366 5.14 -10.39 -31.41
N PHE A 367 6.26 -11.13 -31.44
CA PHE A 367 6.73 -11.88 -32.60
C PHE A 367 6.93 -13.37 -32.25
N PRO A 368 5.85 -14.18 -32.27
CA PRO A 368 5.92 -15.60 -31.91
C PRO A 368 6.93 -16.43 -32.71
N ALA A 369 7.16 -16.08 -33.98
CA ALA A 369 8.12 -16.74 -34.86
C ALA A 369 9.60 -16.55 -34.45
N GLN A 370 9.90 -15.76 -33.43
CA GLN A 370 11.26 -15.55 -32.90
C GLN A 370 11.51 -16.21 -31.54
N ARG A 371 10.54 -16.97 -31.02
CA ARG A 371 10.67 -17.70 -29.74
C ARG A 371 11.76 -18.75 -29.85
N ALA A 372 12.58 -18.87 -28.82
CA ALA A 372 13.47 -20.01 -28.66
C ALA A 372 12.65 -21.31 -28.47
N GLU A 373 13.21 -22.44 -28.90
CA GLU A 373 12.60 -23.75 -28.68
C GLU A 373 12.44 -24.01 -27.16
N GLY A 374 11.29 -24.55 -26.75
CA GLY A 374 10.93 -24.73 -25.35
C GLY A 374 10.53 -23.45 -24.58
N TRP A 375 10.35 -22.29 -25.24
CA TRP A 375 9.90 -21.08 -24.55
C TRP A 375 8.38 -21.06 -24.26
N GLU A 376 8.01 -20.94 -22.99
CA GLU A 376 6.61 -20.79 -22.54
C GLU A 376 6.22 -19.33 -22.26
N PRO A 377 5.03 -18.87 -22.72
CA PRO A 377 4.55 -17.52 -22.45
C PRO A 377 3.98 -17.37 -21.02
N ASN A 378 4.42 -16.36 -20.28
CA ASN A 378 3.76 -15.98 -19.03
C ASN A 378 2.35 -15.45 -19.34
N GLN A 379 1.31 -16.11 -18.81
CA GLN A 379 -0.09 -15.80 -19.11
C GLN A 379 -0.48 -14.36 -18.73
N ALA A 380 0.05 -13.80 -17.64
CA ALA A 380 -0.24 -12.43 -17.23
C ALA A 380 0.37 -11.40 -18.21
N MET A 381 1.59 -11.67 -18.68
CA MET A 381 2.25 -10.84 -19.69
C MET A 381 1.54 -10.94 -21.05
N GLN A 382 1.06 -12.13 -21.43
CA GLN A 382 0.25 -12.31 -22.64
C GLN A 382 -1.07 -11.55 -22.57
N ARG A 383 -1.74 -11.49 -21.41
CA ARG A 383 -2.97 -10.67 -21.22
C ARG A 383 -2.69 -9.18 -21.39
N LEU A 384 -1.64 -8.64 -20.75
CA LEU A 384 -1.23 -7.24 -20.90
C LEU A 384 -0.98 -6.85 -22.37
N ILE A 385 -0.38 -7.75 -23.13
CA ILE A 385 -0.01 -7.49 -24.53
C ILE A 385 -1.21 -7.62 -25.46
N ASN A 386 -2.12 -8.57 -25.21
CA ASN A 386 -3.38 -8.67 -25.94
C ASN A 386 -4.26 -7.43 -25.72
N ASP A 387 -4.29 -6.87 -24.50
CA ASP A 387 -4.99 -5.61 -24.21
C ASP A 387 -4.32 -4.42 -24.92
N ARG A 388 -2.99 -4.30 -24.86
CA ARG A 388 -2.25 -3.26 -25.59
C ARG A 388 -2.44 -3.31 -27.10
N LEU A 389 -2.46 -4.50 -27.70
CA LEU A 389 -2.72 -4.68 -29.14
C LEU A 389 -4.19 -4.44 -29.52
N ARG A 390 -5.11 -4.37 -28.55
CA ARG A 390 -6.50 -3.96 -28.74
C ARG A 390 -6.68 -2.44 -28.63
N ASN A 391 -5.92 -1.80 -27.75
CA ASN A 391 -6.10 -0.41 -27.35
C ASN A 391 -5.14 0.56 -28.08
N ASP A 392 -3.97 0.11 -28.54
CA ASP A 392 -3.03 0.86 -29.38
C ASP A 392 -3.03 0.29 -30.82
N THR A 393 -3.83 0.91 -31.69
CA THR A 393 -3.95 0.53 -33.11
C THR A 393 -2.66 0.73 -33.88
N GLY A 394 -1.85 1.75 -33.55
CA GLY A 394 -0.57 2.01 -34.20
C GLY A 394 0.46 0.93 -33.89
N LEU A 395 0.54 0.46 -32.65
CA LEU A 395 1.36 -0.69 -32.26
C LEU A 395 0.88 -1.97 -32.97
N ALA A 396 -0.44 -2.18 -33.07
CA ALA A 396 -1.00 -3.35 -33.74
C ALA A 396 -0.69 -3.39 -35.25
N GLU A 397 -0.80 -2.26 -35.94
CA GLU A 397 -0.44 -2.14 -37.36
C GLU A 397 1.07 -2.31 -37.59
N GLU A 398 1.90 -1.72 -36.73
CA GLU A 398 3.36 -1.82 -36.85
C GLU A 398 3.88 -3.25 -36.58
N VAL A 399 3.29 -3.96 -35.60
CA VAL A 399 3.56 -5.39 -35.38
C VAL A 399 3.09 -6.24 -36.56
N LYS A 400 1.93 -5.93 -37.15
CA LYS A 400 1.39 -6.58 -38.36
C LYS A 400 2.24 -6.29 -39.62
N ARG A 401 2.94 -5.15 -39.65
CA ARG A 401 3.91 -4.78 -40.69
C ARG A 401 5.22 -5.57 -40.56
N LEU A 402 5.82 -5.60 -39.37
CA LEU A 402 7.10 -6.30 -39.15
C LEU A 402 6.98 -7.83 -39.17
N SER A 403 5.88 -8.40 -38.68
CA SER A 403 5.65 -9.86 -38.74
C SER A 403 5.55 -10.37 -40.18
N LYS A 404 4.91 -9.64 -41.09
CA LYS A 404 4.91 -9.95 -42.54
C LYS A 404 6.31 -9.95 -43.16
N GLY A 405 7.21 -9.08 -42.70
CA GLY A 405 8.60 -9.06 -43.15
C GLY A 405 9.39 -10.27 -42.64
N LYS A 406 9.29 -10.55 -41.34
CA LYS A 406 10.01 -11.67 -40.69
C LYS A 406 9.56 -13.03 -41.22
N ASN A 407 8.26 -13.24 -41.42
CA ASN A 407 7.71 -14.49 -41.97
C ASN A 407 8.03 -14.72 -43.46
N ARG A 408 8.71 -13.78 -44.15
CA ARG A 408 9.33 -14.01 -45.45
C ARG A 408 10.78 -14.46 -45.31
N ALA A 409 11.56 -13.77 -44.48
CA ALA A 409 12.94 -14.16 -44.20
C ALA A 409 13.04 -15.62 -43.71
N THR A 410 12.18 -16.04 -42.77
CA THR A 410 12.09 -17.43 -42.27
C THR A 410 11.38 -18.40 -43.24
N LYS A 411 11.50 -18.16 -44.55
CA LYS A 411 11.03 -19.01 -45.66
C LYS A 411 12.00 -19.05 -46.83
N ASP A 412 12.98 -18.14 -46.84
CA ASP A 412 14.09 -18.09 -47.79
C ASP A 412 15.40 -18.63 -47.14
N GLU A 413 15.30 -19.10 -45.87
CA GLU A 413 16.23 -19.97 -45.13
C GLU A 413 15.57 -21.34 -44.90
#